data_AF-A0A9E5UNZ0-F1
#
_entry.id   AF-A0A9E5UNZ0-F1
#
_cell.length_a   1.000
_cell.length_b   1.000
_cell.length_c   1.000
_cell.angle_alpha   90.00
_cell.angle_beta   90.00
_cell.angle_gamma   90.00
#
_symmetry.space_group_name_H-M   'P 1'
#
loop_
_entity.id
_entity.type
_entity.pdbx_description
1 polymer ?
#
loop_
_entity_poly.entity_id
_entity_poly.type
_entity_poly.pdbx_seq_one_letter_code
_entity_poly.pdbx_strand_id
1 'polypeptide(L)'
;MTTWFVCKVKYLRIDEQGNAKQVVEPYLVDAVSFSDAEARIYKEMAQIIPGGEFTVADISRSPYEDIFYFDDTNRLYKCKITYSDLDPRTDKEKR
;
A
#
# COMPACT_ATOMS: atom_id res chain seq x y z
N MET A 1 -12.80 -8.51 6.95
CA MET A 1 -11.66 -9.00 6.15
C MET A 1 -11.20 -7.84 5.32
N THR A 2 -10.13 -7.18 5.77
CA THR A 2 -9.58 -5.98 5.14
C THR A 2 -8.75 -6.45 3.94
N THR A 3 -9.01 -5.90 2.75
CA THR A 3 -8.22 -6.26 1.56
C THR A 3 -7.44 -5.04 1.14
N TRP A 4 -6.11 -5.18 1.17
CA TRP A 4 -5.22 -4.09 0.85
C TRP A 4 -4.87 -4.09 -0.64
N PHE A 5 -4.96 -2.93 -1.27
CA PHE A 5 -4.57 -2.69 -2.65
C PHE A 5 -3.44 -1.66 -2.69
N VAL A 6 -2.42 -1.93 -3.50
CA VAL A 6 -1.37 -0.97 -3.82
C VAL A 6 -1.78 -0.24 -5.09
N CYS A 7 -2.10 1.05 -4.96
CA CYS A 7 -2.42 1.94 -6.06
C CYS A 7 -1.20 2.82 -6.36
N LYS A 8 -0.62 2.72 -7.56
CA LYS A 8 0.45 3.63 -7.99
C LYS A 8 -0.17 4.85 -8.62
N VAL A 9 0.06 6.01 -8.03
CA VAL A 9 -0.47 7.28 -8.54
C VAL A 9 0.66 8.11 -9.10
N LYS A 10 0.46 8.60 -10.32
CA LYS A 10 1.38 9.44 -11.05
C LYS A 10 0.85 10.87 -11.03
N TYR A 11 1.63 11.79 -10.52
CA TYR A 11 1.25 13.20 -10.46
C TYR A 11 2.47 14.12 -10.48
N LEU A 12 2.21 15.41 -10.63
CA LEU A 12 3.24 16.42 -10.69
C LEU A 12 3.38 17.08 -9.32
N ARG A 13 4.52 16.83 -8.66
CA ARG A 13 4.84 17.38 -7.35
C ARG A 13 5.75 18.60 -7.54
N ILE A 14 5.41 19.69 -6.86
CA ILE A 14 6.22 20.89 -6.83
C ILE A 14 7.19 20.75 -5.64
N ASP A 15 8.49 20.73 -5.93
CA ASP A 15 9.52 20.73 -4.88
C ASP A 15 9.58 22.10 -4.18
N GLU A 16 10.23 22.17 -3.01
CA GLU A 16 10.41 23.42 -2.23
C GLU A 16 11.12 24.54 -3.02
N GLN A 17 11.76 24.20 -4.14
CA GLN A 17 12.42 25.15 -5.05
C GLN A 17 11.51 25.61 -6.22
N GLY A 18 10.23 25.24 -6.22
CA GLY A 18 9.26 25.61 -7.26
C GLY A 18 9.36 24.79 -8.56
N ASN A 19 10.20 23.75 -8.59
CA ASN A 19 10.35 22.88 -9.75
C ASN A 19 9.26 21.81 -9.76
N ALA A 20 8.52 21.72 -10.86
CA ALA A 20 7.56 20.68 -11.16
C ALA A 20 8.27 19.38 -11.57
N LYS A 21 8.12 18.31 -10.77
CA LYS A 21 8.61 16.98 -11.12
C LYS A 21 7.48 15.97 -11.15
N GLN A 22 7.50 15.14 -12.18
CA GLN A 22 6.57 14.03 -12.28
C GLN A 22 7.04 12.88 -11.40
N VAL A 23 6.26 12.54 -10.39
CA VAL A 23 6.53 11.47 -9.44
C VAL A 23 5.51 10.35 -9.60
N VAL A 24 5.93 9.12 -9.27
CA VAL A 24 5.03 7.97 -9.18
C VAL A 24 5.16 7.43 -7.77
N GLU A 25 4.10 7.56 -6.98
CA GLU A 25 4.08 7.15 -5.58
C GLU A 25 3.09 6.01 -5.36
N PRO A 26 3.51 4.92 -4.70
CA PRO A 26 2.61 3.84 -4.31
C PRO A 26 1.85 4.20 -3.03
N TYR A 27 0.53 4.06 -3.07
CA TYR A 27 -0.36 4.23 -1.93
C TYR A 27 -1.03 2.92 -1.60
N LEU A 28 -1.20 2.66 -0.30
CA LEU A 28 -1.88 1.48 0.19
C LEU A 28 -3.30 1.86 0.61
N VAL A 29 -4.28 1.22 -0.01
CA VAL A 29 -5.70 1.52 0.16
C VAL A 29 -6.41 0.27 0.62
N ASP A 30 -7.16 0.35 1.72
CA ASP A 30 -8.15 -0.66 2.06
C ASP A 30 -9.36 -0.48 1.14
N ALA A 31 -9.80 -1.55 0.48
CA ALA A 31 -10.96 -1.54 -0.39
C ALA A 31 -11.53 -2.95 -0.55
N VAL A 32 -12.78 -3.04 -1.01
CA VAL A 32 -13.42 -4.35 -1.26
C VAL A 32 -13.16 -4.89 -2.68
N SER A 33 -12.88 -4.02 -3.64
CA SER A 33 -12.70 -4.36 -5.06
C SER A 33 -11.76 -3.37 -5.74
N PHE A 34 -11.33 -3.69 -6.97
CA PHE A 34 -10.49 -2.78 -7.78
C PHE A 34 -11.19 -1.44 -8.05
N SER A 35 -12.49 -1.46 -8.35
CA SER A 35 -13.27 -0.24 -8.59
C SER A 35 -13.45 0.58 -7.31
N ASP A 36 -13.63 -0.06 -6.15
CA ASP A 36 -13.69 0.63 -4.86
C ASP A 36 -12.33 1.24 -4.50
N ALA A 37 -11.23 0.52 -4.76
CA ALA A 37 -9.86 1.01 -4.57
C ALA A 37 -9.57 2.22 -5.44
N GLU A 38 -9.99 2.19 -6.71
CA GLU A 38 -9.85 3.31 -7.65
C GLU A 38 -10.66 4.53 -7.17
N ALA A 39 -11.92 4.35 -6.80
CA ALA A 39 -12.76 5.45 -6.33
C ALA A 39 -12.20 6.10 -5.05
N ARG A 40 -11.72 5.29 -4.10
CA ARG A 40 -11.09 5.78 -2.86
C ARG A 40 -9.81 6.54 -3.14
N ILE A 41 -8.88 5.96 -3.90
CA ILE A 41 -7.62 6.65 -4.20
C ILE A 41 -7.88 7.96 -4.96
N TYR A 42 -8.84 7.97 -5.88
CA TYR A 42 -9.17 9.18 -6.62
C TYR A 42 -9.70 10.29 -5.70
N LYS A 43 -10.57 9.94 -4.75
CA LYS A 43 -11.12 10.90 -3.78
C LYS A 43 -10.03 11.48 -2.87
N GLU A 44 -9.16 10.63 -2.32
CA GLU A 44 -8.10 11.06 -1.41
C GLU A 44 -7.04 11.89 -2.14
N MET A 45 -6.60 11.44 -3.33
CA MET A 45 -5.57 12.15 -4.11
C MET A 45 -6.06 13.51 -4.61
N ALA A 46 -7.35 13.66 -4.90
CA ALA A 46 -7.95 14.95 -5.22
C ALA A 46 -7.88 15.96 -4.06
N GLN A 47 -7.84 15.49 -2.80
CA GLN A 47 -7.65 16.35 -1.63
C GLN A 47 -6.17 16.65 -1.34
N ILE A 48 -5.29 15.69 -1.63
CA ILE A 48 -3.85 15.80 -1.35
C ILE A 48 -3.14 16.68 -2.39
N ILE A 49 -3.54 16.58 -3.67
CA ILE A 49 -2.85 17.26 -4.78
C ILE A 49 -3.56 18.56 -5.13
N PRO A 50 -3.00 19.73 -4.79
CA PRO A 50 -3.56 21.01 -5.17
C PRO A 50 -3.45 21.18 -6.69
N GLY A 51 -4.59 21.21 -7.38
CA GLY A 51 -4.68 21.28 -8.85
C GLY A 51 -5.32 20.05 -9.49
N GLY A 52 -5.48 18.94 -8.76
CA GLY A 52 -6.32 17.79 -9.16
C GLY A 52 -5.82 16.98 -10.36
N GLU A 53 -4.68 17.33 -10.98
CA GLU A 53 -4.12 16.58 -12.10
C GLU A 53 -3.25 15.42 -11.61
N PHE A 54 -3.84 14.22 -11.59
CA PHE A 54 -3.14 12.97 -11.34
C PHE A 54 -3.72 11.84 -12.19
N THR A 55 -2.97 10.75 -12.29
CA THR A 55 -3.42 9.54 -12.99
C THR A 55 -3.06 8.32 -12.17
N VAL A 56 -4.01 7.40 -12.02
CA VAL A 56 -3.74 6.09 -11.42
C VAL A 56 -3.07 5.23 -12.49
N ALA A 57 -1.81 4.87 -12.26
CA ALA A 57 -0.99 4.14 -13.22
C ALA A 57 -1.15 2.62 -13.10
N ASP A 58 -1.41 2.12 -11.90
CA ASP A 58 -1.52 0.68 -11.63
C ASP A 58 -2.32 0.46 -10.33
N ILE A 59 -3.13 -0.61 -10.30
CA ILE A 59 -3.82 -1.07 -9.10
C ILE A 59 -3.57 -2.57 -8.95
N SER A 60 -2.87 -2.95 -7.89
CA SER A 60 -2.49 -4.33 -7.63
C SER A 60 -2.99 -4.78 -6.25
N ARG A 61 -3.54 -5.98 -6.15
CA ARG A 61 -3.92 -6.56 -4.85
C ARG A 61 -2.66 -6.91 -4.05
N SER A 62 -2.58 -6.43 -2.81
CA SER A 62 -1.45 -6.69 -1.93
C SER A 62 -1.64 -8.00 -1.15
N PRO A 63 -0.56 -8.76 -0.88
CA PRO A 63 -0.59 -9.92 0.01
C PRO A 63 -0.51 -9.53 1.50
N TYR A 64 -0.83 -8.28 1.85
CA TYR A 64 -0.88 -7.86 3.25
C TYR A 64 -2.21 -8.29 3.84
N GLU A 65 -2.17 -8.98 4.98
CA GLU A 65 -3.36 -9.35 5.74
C GLU A 65 -3.74 -8.24 6.74
N ASP A 66 -2.75 -7.69 7.44
CA ASP A 66 -2.97 -6.74 8.52
C ASP A 66 -1.87 -5.69 8.61
N ILE A 67 -2.21 -4.51 9.14
CA ILE A 67 -1.29 -3.40 9.34
C ILE A 67 -1.45 -2.90 10.78
N PHE A 68 -0.36 -2.98 11.53
CA PHE A 68 -0.31 -2.53 12.91
C PHE A 68 0.33 -1.14 12.95
N TYR A 69 -0.47 -0.16 13.36
CA TYR A 69 0.00 1.18 13.63
C TYR A 69 0.42 1.29 15.09
N PHE A 70 1.59 1.87 15.33
CA PHE A 70 2.09 2.17 16.67
C PHE A 70 2.30 3.68 16.74
N ASP A 71 1.63 4.36 17.67
CA ASP A 71 1.69 5.82 17.81
C ASP A 71 3.11 6.36 18.09
N ASP A 72 3.98 5.53 18.65
CA ASP A 72 5.34 5.90 19.05
C ASP A 72 6.33 5.97 17.87
N THR A 73 5.96 5.52 16.67
CA THR A 73 6.89 5.43 15.53
C THR A 73 6.19 5.62 14.18
N ASN A 74 6.74 6.52 13.35
CA ASN A 74 6.28 6.72 11.97
C ASN A 74 6.95 5.76 10.96
N ARG A 75 7.55 4.67 11.43
CA ARG A 75 8.21 3.65 10.60
C ARG A 75 7.38 2.38 10.56
N LEU A 76 7.05 1.94 9.35
CA LEU A 76 6.39 0.67 9.08
C LEU A 76 7.42 -0.34 8.55
N TYR A 77 7.31 -1.59 9.00
CA TYR A 77 8.15 -2.70 8.54
C TYR A 77 7.30 -3.78 7.87
N LYS A 78 7.81 -4.33 6.78
CA LYS A 78 7.17 -5.45 6.09
C LYS A 78 7.60 -6.77 6.74
N CYS A 79 6.65 -7.51 7.30
CA CYS A 79 6.88 -8.81 7.93
C CYS A 79 6.17 -9.92 7.15
N LYS A 80 6.78 -11.11 7.10
CA LYS A 80 6.15 -12.34 6.60
C LYS A 80 6.20 -13.37 7.71
N ILE A 81 5.03 -13.81 8.18
CA ILE A 81 4.92 -14.86 9.20
C ILE A 81 4.93 -16.21 8.49
N THR A 82 5.66 -17.18 9.01
CA THR A 82 5.68 -18.57 8.52
C THR A 82 5.57 -19.47 9.73
N TYR A 83 4.59 -20.38 9.71
CA TYR A 83 4.43 -21.40 10.74
C TYR A 83 5.09 -22.68 10.25
N SER A 84 5.75 -23.39 11.16
CA SER A 84 6.32 -24.71 10.87
C SER A 84 6.03 -25.59 12.07
N ASP A 85 5.35 -26.71 11.83
CA ASP A 85 5.03 -27.70 12.85
C ASP A 85 6.15 -28.74 12.88
N LEU A 86 6.65 -29.05 14.07
CA LEU A 86 7.75 -30.00 14.26
C LEU A 86 7.17 -31.31 14.80
N ASP A 87 7.20 -32.35 13.98
CA ASP A 87 6.71 -33.68 14.36
C ASP A 87 7.66 -34.32 15.39
N PRO A 88 7.22 -34.61 16.63
CA PRO A 88 8.11 -35.06 17.71
C PRO A 88 8.66 -36.48 17.54
N ARG A 89 8.25 -37.23 16.50
CA ARG A 89 8.71 -38.62 16.25
C ARG A 89 9.67 -38.76 15.09
N THR A 90 9.74 -37.78 14.21
CA THR A 90 10.65 -37.78 13.07
C THR A 90 11.18 -36.36 12.96
N ASP A 91 12.46 -36.17 13.26
CA ASP A 91 13.22 -34.93 13.10
C ASP A 91 13.30 -34.53 11.60
N LYS A 92 12.15 -34.21 11.02
CA LYS A 92 11.94 -33.85 9.63
C LYS A 92 10.90 -32.75 9.59
N GLU A 93 11.37 -31.54 9.33
CA GLU A 93 10.54 -30.37 9.07
C GLU A 93 9.55 -30.68 7.92
N LYS A 94 8.25 -30.50 8.18
CA LYS A 94 7.26 -30.32 7.11
C LYS A 94 7.04 -28.81 6.95
N ARG A 95 7.53 -28.29 5.83
CA ARG A 95 7.28 -26.91 5.37
C ARG A 95 5.87 -26.74 4.85
#